data_AF-R6CB60-F1
#
_entry.id   AF-R6CB60-F1
#
_cell.length_a   1.000
_cell.length_b   1.000
_cell.length_c   1.000
_cell.angle_alpha   90.00
_cell.angle_beta   90.00
_cell.angle_gamma   90.00
#
_symmetry.space_group_name_H-M   'P 1'
#
loop_
_entity.id
_entity.type
_entity.pdbx_description
1 polymer ?
#
loop_
_entity_poly.entity_id
_entity_poly.type
_entity_poly.pdbx_seq_one_letter_code
_entity_poly.pdbx_strand_id
1 'polypeptide(L)' 'MTYKIKEITEEDYGCEGVPEGGELMCSVLVDGADGKKWLRIADRLLRENSLDVGSEVDEAALRELMS' A
#
# COMPACT_ATOMS: atom_id res chain seq x y z
N MET A 1 -2.56 16.18 -4.75
CA MET A 1 -3.48 15.85 -3.63
C MET A 1 -2.66 15.11 -2.57
N THR A 2 -3.07 15.12 -1.30
CA THR A 2 -2.42 14.32 -0.24
C THR A 2 -3.39 13.28 0.27
N TYR A 3 -2.87 12.11 0.57
CA TYR A 3 -3.58 10.95 1.06
C TYR A 3 -3.00 10.53 2.40
N LYS A 4 -3.87 10.19 3.36
CA LYS A 4 -3.45 9.62 4.64
C LYS A 4 -3.71 8.12 4.66
N ILE A 5 -2.70 7.34 5.01
CA ILE A 5 -2.87 5.90 5.20
C ILE A 5 -3.69 5.68 6.48
N LYS A 6 -4.78 4.94 6.33
CA LYS A 6 -5.73 4.63 7.42
C LYS A 6 -5.59 3.21 7.92
N GLU A 7 -5.27 2.28 7.02
CA GLU A 7 -5.17 0.86 7.30
C GLU A 7 -4.21 0.23 6.30
N ILE A 8 -3.44 -0.75 6.76
CA ILE A 8 -2.59 -1.61 5.94
C ILE A 8 -2.92 -3.04 6.37
N THR A 9 -3.29 -3.87 5.41
CA THR A 9 -3.58 -5.29 5.61
C THR A 9 -2.70 -6.10 4.67
N GLU A 10 -1.89 -7.00 5.24
CA GLU A 10 -1.12 -7.97 4.46
C GLU A 10 -2.07 -8.92 3.73
N GLU A 11 -1.76 -9.22 2.47
CA GLU A 11 -2.56 -10.17 1.72
C GLU A 11 -2.36 -11.60 2.27
N ASP A 12 -3.46 -12.31 2.50
CA ASP A 12 -3.39 -13.69 2.97
C ASP A 12 -3.13 -14.61 1.76
N TYR A 13 -1.92 -15.13 1.68
CA TYR A 13 -1.50 -16.05 0.61
C TYR A 13 -1.82 -17.52 0.93
N GLY A 14 -2.47 -17.81 2.06
CA GLY A 14 -2.75 -19.17 2.51
C GLY A 14 -1.49 -20.05 2.64
N CYS A 15 -1.69 -21.37 2.61
CA CYS A 15 -0.59 -22.35 2.74
C CYS A 15 0.38 -22.36 1.54
N GLU A 16 -0.07 -21.86 0.38
CA GLU A 16 0.75 -21.81 -0.84
C GLU A 16 1.82 -20.72 -0.75
N GLY A 17 1.61 -19.71 0.11
CA GLY A 17 2.52 -18.58 0.25
C GLY A 17 2.56 -17.71 -1.00
N VAL A 18 3.48 -16.75 -1.02
CA VAL A 18 3.67 -15.90 -2.21
C VAL A 18 4.12 -16.78 -3.38
N PRO A 19 3.49 -16.66 -4.56
CA PRO A 19 3.90 -17.44 -5.73
C PRO A 19 5.37 -17.23 -6.07
N GLU A 20 6.03 -18.25 -6.65
CA GLU A 20 7.44 -18.15 -7.03
C GLU A 20 7.69 -16.96 -7.97
N GLY A 21 8.60 -16.07 -7.57
CA GLY A 21 8.89 -14.82 -8.29
C GLY A 21 7.85 -13.71 -8.08
N GLY A 22 6.81 -13.95 -7.26
CA GLY A 22 5.85 -12.95 -6.83
C GLY A 22 6.39 -12.09 -5.68
N GLU A 23 5.81 -10.91 -5.52
CA GLU A 23 6.11 -9.98 -4.44
C GLU A 23 4.97 -9.98 -3.41
N LEU A 24 5.32 -9.82 -2.13
CA LEU A 24 4.36 -9.62 -1.04
C LEU A 24 3.60 -8.31 -1.28
N MET A 25 2.29 -8.40 -1.32
CA MET A 25 1.38 -7.28 -1.51
C MET A 25 0.61 -7.00 -0.22
N CYS A 26 0.31 -5.73 -0.01
CA CYS A 26 -0.56 -5.24 1.04
C CYS A 26 -1.73 -4.48 0.40
N SER A 27 -2.91 -4.61 1.01
CA SER A 27 -4.03 -3.72 0.77
C SER A 27 -3.89 -2.51 1.68
N VAL A 28 -3.87 -1.31 1.10
CA VAL A 28 -3.67 -0.05 1.79
C VAL A 28 -4.90 0.82 1.61
N LEU A 29 -5.59 1.13 2.71
CA LEU A 29 -6.68 2.08 2.71
C LEU A 29 -6.11 3.49 2.84
N VAL A 30 -6.32 4.32 1.83
CA VAL A 30 -5.96 5.73 1.86
C VAL A 30 -7.19 6.61 1.91
N ASP A 31 -7.09 7.72 2.63
CA ASP A 31 -8.14 8.74 2.77
C ASP A 31 -7.62 10.07 2.24
N GLY A 32 -8.24 10.58 1.19
CA GLY A 32 -7.90 11.85 0.56
C GLY A 32 -9.13 12.71 0.31
N ALA A 33 -8.97 13.85 -0.35
CA ALA A 33 -10.09 14.76 -0.59
C ALA A 33 -11.12 14.22 -1.60
N ASP A 34 -10.75 13.22 -2.41
CA ASP A 34 -11.66 12.42 -3.26
C ASP A 34 -12.35 11.27 -2.50
N GLY A 35 -12.09 11.12 -1.20
CA GLY A 35 -12.63 10.07 -0.34
C GLY A 35 -11.64 8.94 -0.09
N LYS A 36 -12.17 7.84 0.45
CA LYS A 36 -11.39 6.65 0.81
C LYS A 36 -11.31 5.65 -0.34
N LYS A 37 -10.13 5.07 -0.57
CA LYS A 37 -9.92 4.02 -1.57
C LYS A 37 -8.89 3.01 -1.11
N TRP A 38 -9.08 1.77 -1.54
CA TRP A 38 -8.14 0.67 -1.32
C TRP A 38 -7.17 0.58 -2.49
N LEU A 39 -5.89 0.44 -2.18
CA LEU A 39 -4.80 0.33 -3.15
C LEU A 39 -3.99 -0.91 -2.83
N ARG A 40 -3.42 -1.54 -3.85
CA ARG A 40 -2.54 -2.69 -3.68
C ARG A 40 -1.11 -2.22 -3.89
N ILE A 41 -0.29 -2.31 -2.85
CA ILE A 41 1.08 -1.82 -2.83
C ILE A 41 1.97 -2.94 -2.32
N ALA A 42 3.15 -3.11 -2.91
CA ALA A 42 4.11 -4.08 -2.42
C ALA A 42 4.58 -3.74 -0.99
N ASP A 43 4.66 -4.75 -0.12
CA ASP A 43 5.20 -4.63 1.24
C ASP A 43 6.59 -3.97 1.22
N ARG A 44 7.42 -4.36 0.24
CA ARG A 44 8.76 -3.83 0.06
C ARG A 44 8.76 -2.31 -0.10
N LEU A 45 7.87 -1.79 -0.93
CA LEU A 45 7.77 -0.35 -1.21
C LEU A 45 7.27 0.43 0.01
N LEU A 46 6.37 -0.13 0.80
CA LEU A 46 5.93 0.47 2.06
C LEU A 46 7.11 0.60 3.04
N ARG A 47 7.92 -0.46 3.17
CA ARG A 47 9.10 -0.48 4.05
C ARG A 47 10.20 0.48 3.58
N GLU A 48 10.53 0.45 2.29
CA GLU A 48 11.56 1.33 1.70
C GLU A 48 11.23 2.81 1.86
N ASN A 49 9.94 3.17 1.78
CA ASN A 49 9.47 4.54 1.94
C ASN A 49 9.05 4.88 3.39
N SER A 50 9.25 3.97 4.35
CA SER A 50 8.86 4.14 5.76
C SER A 50 7.38 4.55 5.91
N LEU A 51 6.50 3.91 5.13
CA LEU A 51 5.06 4.15 5.12
C LEU A 51 4.37 3.19 6.08
N ASP A 52 3.58 3.75 6.99
CA ASP A 52 2.79 3.02 7.97
C ASP A 52 1.41 3.69 8.15
N VAL A 53 0.55 3.12 8.99
CA VAL A 53 -0.73 3.73 9.32
C VAL A 53 -0.52 5.11 9.94
N GLY A 54 -1.14 6.12 9.34
CA GLY A 54 -1.00 7.51 9.74
C GLY A 54 -0.03 8.31 8.88
N SER A 55 0.80 7.67 8.05
CA SER A 55 1.66 8.36 7.09
C SER A 55 0.84 9.15 6.07
N GLU A 56 1.39 10.28 5.64
CA GLU A 56 0.83 11.13 4.58
C GLU A 56 1.67 10.98 3.33
N VAL A 57 1.01 10.76 2.19
CA VAL A 57 1.63 10.54 0.89
C VAL A 57 0.95 11.43 -0.14
N ASP A 58 1.73 12.14 -0.94
CA ASP A 58 1.18 12.91 -2.05
C ASP A 58 0.82 12.01 -3.23
N GLU A 59 0.01 12.54 -4.14
CA GLU A 59 -0.47 11.82 -5.32
C GLU A 59 0.65 11.32 -6.24
N ALA A 60 1.77 12.05 -6.38
CA ALA A 60 2.86 11.61 -7.24
C ALA A 60 3.57 10.41 -6.62
N ALA A 61 3.93 10.49 -5.34
CA ALA A 61 4.52 9.37 -4.61
C ALA A 61 3.60 8.14 -4.61
N LEU A 62 2.30 8.33 -4.41
CA LEU A 62 1.32 7.25 -4.46
C LEU A 62 1.30 6.54 -5.83
N ARG A 63 1.45 7.29 -6.93
CA ARG A 63 1.50 6.72 -8.28
C ARG A 63 2.78 5.94 -8.55
N GLU A 64 3.91 6.37 -7.98
CA GLU A 64 5.17 5.62 -8.06
C GLU A 64 5.10 4.29 -7.31
N LEU A 65 4.43 4.26 -6.15
CA LEU A 65 4.23 3.03 -5.36
C LEU A 65 3.35 1.97 -6.04
N MET A 66 2.59 2.36 -7.05
CA MET A 66 1.67 1.50 -7.80
C MET A 66 2.17 1.18 -9.22
N SER A 67 3.38 1.64 -9.59
CA SER A 67 3.92 1.52 -10.95
C SER A 67 4.61 0.19 -11.22
#